data_AF-E6W3E2-F1
#
_entry.id   AF-E6W3E2-F1
#
_cell.length_a   1.000
_cell.length_b   1.000
_cell.length_c   1.000
_cell.angle_alpha   90.00
_cell.angle_beta   90.00
_cell.angle_gamma   90.00
#
_symmetry.space_group_name_H-M   'P 1'
#
loop_
_entity.id
_entity.type
_entity.pdbx_description
1 polymer ?
#
loop_
_entity_poly.entity_id
_entity_poly.type
_entity_poly.pdbx_seq_one_letter_code
_entity_poly.pdbx_strand_id
1 'polypeptide(L)'
;MDLESVKNLTQIIFWCGALILAYLTYRNARKTLLSPVNTEYQKRVFDSLTSISERLFSELKIGSDEHWIKQRPMKEVLDEICREWDRDRSSILEHGLELVVWPAAKDWCIFNSLADEVRYEIFLPERLRNKIICYLEYRAESAKFAHDYAVIKYIESINENRSYDQISIDNFIDIENYYIDGMGKMNLSFEQITQRNQEILCEITKYVRSFDPTA
;
A
#
# COMPACT_ATOMS: atom_id res chain seq x y z
N MET A 1 -2.24 -26.27 -67.69
CA MET A 1 -2.59 -25.19 -66.75
C MET A 1 -2.14 -23.90 -67.41
N ASP A 2 -3.08 -23.04 -67.79
CA ASP A 2 -2.73 -21.77 -68.47
C ASP A 2 -1.95 -20.86 -67.53
N LEU A 3 -0.96 -20.17 -68.09
CA LEU A 3 -0.12 -19.19 -67.39
C LEU A 3 -0.97 -18.12 -66.69
N GLU A 4 -2.11 -17.80 -67.30
CA GLU A 4 -3.07 -16.81 -66.84
C GLU A 4 -3.82 -17.27 -65.57
N SER A 5 -4.18 -18.56 -65.50
CA SER A 5 -4.79 -19.16 -64.31
C SER A 5 -3.81 -19.21 -63.13
N VAL A 6 -2.53 -19.46 -63.39
CA VAL A 6 -1.48 -19.45 -62.35
C VAL A 6 -1.27 -18.04 -61.82
N LYS A 7 -1.21 -17.03 -62.70
CA LYS A 7 -1.08 -15.62 -62.32
C LYS A 7 -2.25 -15.16 -61.45
N ASN A 8 -3.49 -15.47 -61.86
CA ASN A 8 -4.70 -15.08 -61.12
C ASN A 8 -4.75 -15.74 -59.74
N LEU A 9 -4.40 -17.02 -59.64
CA LEU A 9 -4.32 -17.73 -58.36
C LEU A 9 -3.28 -17.10 -57.41
N THR A 10 -2.12 -16.74 -57.94
CA THR A 10 -1.03 -16.13 -57.16
C THR A 10 -1.43 -14.74 -56.65
N GLN A 11 -2.13 -13.96 -57.47
CA GLN A 11 -2.65 -12.65 -57.06
C GLN A 11 -3.69 -12.77 -55.95
N ILE A 12 -4.60 -13.74 -56.03
CA ILE A 12 -5.62 -13.95 -54.97
C ILE A 12 -4.95 -14.27 -53.63
N ILE A 13 -3.95 -15.16 -53.62
CA ILE A 13 -3.22 -15.52 -52.40
C ILE A 13 -2.45 -14.30 -51.84
N PHE A 14 -1.81 -13.52 -52.70
CA PHE A 14 -1.11 -12.30 -52.31
C PHE A 14 -2.05 -11.29 -51.66
N TRP A 15 -3.20 -11.01 -52.28
CA TRP A 15 -4.18 -10.06 -51.74
C TRP A 15 -4.82 -10.57 -50.44
N CYS A 16 -5.11 -11.86 -50.32
CA CYS A 16 -5.56 -12.45 -49.06
C CYS A 16 -4.51 -12.30 -47.96
N GLY A 17 -3.23 -12.57 -48.26
CA GLY A 17 -2.12 -12.38 -47.33
C GLY A 17 -1.99 -10.92 -46.88
N ALA A 18 -2.04 -9.98 -47.82
CA ALA A 18 -1.99 -8.55 -47.54
C ALA A 18 -3.18 -8.09 -46.68
N LEU A 19 -4.38 -8.61 -46.92
CA LEU A 19 -5.59 -8.26 -46.17
C LEU A 19 -5.56 -8.82 -44.74
N ILE A 20 -5.02 -10.03 -44.55
CA ILE A 20 -4.75 -10.59 -43.22
C ILE A 20 -3.70 -9.74 -42.49
N LEU A 21 -2.60 -9.37 -43.16
CA LEU A 21 -1.56 -8.53 -42.57
C LEU A 21 -2.11 -7.16 -42.17
N ALA A 22 -2.90 -6.53 -43.04
CA ALA A 22 -3.55 -5.26 -42.78
C ALA A 22 -4.54 -5.35 -41.61
N TYR A 23 -5.34 -6.43 -41.56
CA TYR A 23 -6.27 -6.67 -40.46
C TYR A 23 -5.56 -6.89 -39.13
N LEU A 24 -4.49 -7.69 -39.10
CA LEU A 24 -3.67 -7.90 -37.91
C LEU A 24 -2.99 -6.61 -37.47
N THR A 25 -2.45 -5.82 -38.42
CA THR A 25 -1.80 -4.53 -38.14
C THR A 25 -2.81 -3.54 -37.55
N TYR A 26 -4.01 -3.44 -38.15
CA TYR A 26 -5.08 -2.58 -37.64
C TYR A 26 -5.57 -3.03 -36.26
N ARG A 27 -5.77 -4.34 -36.06
CA ARG A 27 -6.16 -4.92 -34.77
C ARG A 27 -5.10 -4.67 -33.70
N ASN A 28 -3.83 -4.77 -34.07
CA ASN A 28 -2.73 -4.49 -33.15
C ASN A 28 -2.68 -3.00 -32.82
N ALA A 29 -2.65 -2.12 -33.82
CA ALA A 29 -2.64 -0.67 -33.65
C ALA A 29 -3.81 -0.12 -32.82
N ARG A 30 -5.00 -0.73 -32.92
CA ARG A 30 -6.17 -0.38 -32.11
C ARG A 30 -6.05 -0.80 -30.64
N LYS A 31 -5.23 -1.82 -30.35
CA LYS A 31 -4.84 -2.23 -28.99
C LYS A 31 -3.62 -1.47 -28.47
N THR A 32 -2.75 -0.97 -29.35
CA THR A 32 -1.53 -0.23 -29.01
C THR A 32 -1.78 1.28 -28.82
N LEU A 33 -0.77 1.99 -28.32
CA LEU A 33 -0.66 3.44 -28.03
C LEU A 33 -0.92 4.41 -29.21
N LEU A 34 -1.45 3.94 -30.33
CA LEU A 34 -1.62 4.74 -31.56
C LEU A 34 -2.97 5.47 -31.66
N SER A 35 -3.91 5.21 -30.73
CA SER A 35 -5.15 5.98 -30.60
C SER A 35 -4.97 7.07 -29.54
N PRO A 36 -5.12 8.37 -29.85
CA PRO A 36 -4.87 9.48 -28.91
C PRO A 36 -5.62 9.35 -27.58
N VAL A 37 -6.87 8.89 -27.62
CA VAL A 37 -7.72 8.67 -26.44
C VAL A 37 -7.18 7.53 -25.56
N ASN A 38 -6.67 6.46 -26.19
CA ASN A 38 -6.08 5.33 -25.48
C ASN A 38 -4.74 5.74 -24.87
N THR A 39 -3.94 6.54 -25.57
CA THR A 39 -2.66 7.06 -25.08
C THR A 39 -2.84 7.98 -23.87
N GLU A 40 -3.83 8.88 -23.89
CA GLU A 40 -4.13 9.74 -22.74
C GLU A 40 -4.66 8.94 -21.55
N TYR A 41 -5.56 7.99 -21.79
CA TYR A 41 -6.03 7.07 -20.75
C TYR A 41 -4.86 6.34 -20.09
N GLN A 42 -4.00 5.70 -20.88
CA GLN A 42 -2.84 4.95 -20.38
C GLN A 42 -1.87 5.85 -19.62
N LYS A 43 -1.65 7.08 -20.08
CA LYS A 43 -0.85 8.06 -19.36
C LYS A 43 -1.40 8.33 -17.96
N ARG A 44 -2.72 8.59 -17.84
CA ARG A 44 -3.36 8.81 -16.53
C ARG A 44 -3.26 7.59 -15.62
N VAL A 45 -3.36 6.37 -16.19
CA VAL A 45 -3.14 5.13 -15.44
C VAL A 45 -1.72 5.06 -14.90
N PHE A 46 -0.70 5.34 -15.73
CA PHE A 46 0.69 5.31 -15.30
C PHE A 46 1.01 6.37 -14.25
N ASP A 47 0.50 7.59 -14.41
CA ASP A 47 0.68 8.67 -13.42
C ASP A 47 0.08 8.24 -12.06
N SER A 48 -1.13 7.65 -12.08
CA SER A 48 -1.80 7.15 -10.86
C SER A 48 -1.03 6.00 -10.20
N LEU A 49 -0.59 5.02 -11.00
CA LEU A 49 0.20 3.88 -10.52
C LEU A 49 1.55 4.32 -9.96
N THR A 50 2.17 5.35 -10.54
CA THR A 50 3.44 5.90 -10.08
C THR A 50 3.26 6.58 -8.73
N SER A 51 2.24 7.43 -8.59
CA SER A 51 1.89 8.07 -7.31
C SER A 51 1.62 7.05 -6.20
N ILE A 52 0.79 6.04 -6.48
CA ILE A 52 0.49 4.96 -5.53
C ILE A 52 1.75 4.17 -5.16
N SER A 53 2.59 3.85 -6.15
CA SER A 53 3.85 3.16 -5.90
C SER A 53 4.76 4.01 -5.02
N GLU A 54 4.95 5.30 -5.33
CA GLU A 54 5.81 6.17 -4.52
C GLU A 54 5.38 6.22 -3.06
N ARG A 55 4.07 6.28 -2.79
CA ARG A 55 3.51 6.27 -1.42
C ARG A 55 3.60 4.91 -0.74
N LEU A 56 3.39 3.81 -1.46
CA LEU A 56 3.55 2.47 -0.89
C LEU A 56 5.01 2.18 -0.49
N PHE A 57 5.96 2.70 -1.27
CA PHE A 57 7.39 2.44 -1.06
C PHE A 57 8.11 3.54 -0.26
N SER A 58 7.47 4.67 0.04
CA SER A 58 8.11 5.79 0.74
C SER A 58 8.63 5.39 2.12
N GLU A 59 7.91 4.51 2.82
CA GLU A 59 8.28 3.97 4.13
C GLU A 59 9.49 3.02 4.12
N LEU A 60 9.77 2.42 2.95
CA LEU A 60 10.86 1.48 2.74
C LEU A 60 12.14 2.20 2.29
N LYS A 61 12.03 3.47 1.86
CA LYS A 61 13.17 4.28 1.39
C LYS A 61 13.90 4.87 2.59
N ILE A 62 15.15 4.46 2.81
CA ILE A 62 15.99 4.90 3.94
C ILE A 62 16.11 6.44 4.04
N GLY A 63 16.19 7.12 2.89
CA GLY A 63 16.29 8.59 2.83
C GLY A 63 14.97 9.33 3.01
N SER A 64 13.83 8.64 3.05
CA SER A 64 12.52 9.27 3.22
C SER A 64 12.31 9.71 4.67
N ASP A 65 11.56 10.79 4.87
CA ASP A 65 11.08 11.18 6.20
C ASP A 65 9.93 10.28 6.67
N GLU A 66 9.27 9.62 5.72
CA GLU A 66 8.24 8.62 5.98
C GLU A 66 8.83 7.24 6.29
N HIS A 67 10.16 7.09 6.35
CA HIS A 67 10.78 5.81 6.63
C HIS A 67 10.27 5.21 7.96
N TRP A 68 9.93 3.92 7.97
CA TRP A 68 9.33 3.24 9.12
C TRP A 68 10.02 3.50 10.47
N ILE A 69 11.36 3.58 10.51
CA ILE A 69 12.14 3.87 11.73
C ILE A 69 11.82 5.26 12.31
N LYS A 70 11.47 6.22 11.45
CA LYS A 70 11.19 7.61 11.83
C LYS A 70 9.73 7.85 12.21
N GLN A 71 8.79 7.00 11.80
CA GLN A 71 7.36 7.28 11.92
C GLN A 71 6.84 7.32 13.36
N ARG A 72 7.41 6.50 14.25
CA ARG A 72 7.12 6.51 15.69
C ARG A 72 5.61 6.52 16.03
N PRO A 73 4.85 5.50 15.59
CA PRO A 73 3.39 5.50 15.62
C PRO A 73 2.79 5.63 17.04
N MET A 74 3.49 5.23 18.09
CA MET A 74 2.98 5.26 19.47
C MET A 74 3.27 6.56 20.21
N LYS A 75 3.96 7.52 19.59
CA LYS A 75 4.45 8.71 20.30
C LYS A 75 3.32 9.56 20.87
N GLU A 76 2.28 9.81 20.09
CA GLU A 76 1.15 10.66 20.50
C GLU A 76 0.37 10.06 21.67
N VAL A 77 0.19 8.74 21.69
CA VAL A 77 -0.43 8.04 22.82
C VAL A 77 0.47 8.02 24.04
N LEU A 78 1.77 7.81 23.87
CA LEU A 78 2.70 7.88 24.99
C LEU A 78 2.68 9.27 25.63
N ASP A 79 2.63 10.33 24.82
CA ASP A 79 2.50 11.70 25.31
C ASP A 79 1.19 11.92 26.09
N GLU A 80 0.10 11.22 25.74
CA GLU A 80 -1.15 11.25 26.50
C GLU A 80 -1.04 10.48 27.82
N ILE A 81 -0.44 9.29 27.79
CA ILE A 81 -0.19 8.47 28.99
C ILE A 81 0.68 9.23 30.00
N CYS A 82 1.76 9.87 29.55
CA CYS A 82 2.63 10.68 30.39
C CYS A 82 1.85 11.86 31.00
N ARG A 83 0.98 12.52 30.22
CA ARG A 83 0.16 13.65 30.70
C ARG A 83 -0.83 13.23 31.79
N GLU A 84 -1.48 12.07 31.64
CA GLU A 84 -2.38 11.56 32.68
C GLU A 84 -1.61 11.09 33.92
N TRP A 85 -0.44 10.48 33.75
CA TRP A 85 0.45 10.11 34.85
C TRP A 85 0.87 11.32 35.68
N ASP A 86 1.28 12.42 35.03
CA ASP A 86 1.70 13.64 35.73
C ASP A 86 0.53 14.36 36.42
N ARG A 87 -0.69 14.26 35.87
CA ARG A 87 -1.88 14.92 36.41
C ARG A 87 -2.37 14.25 37.69
N ASP A 88 -2.44 12.92 37.71
CA ASP A 88 -3.07 12.18 38.81
C ASP A 88 -2.23 10.99 39.31
N ARG A 89 -0.93 11.24 39.46
CA ARG A 89 0.05 10.24 39.92
C ARG A 89 -0.38 9.50 41.18
N SER A 90 -0.97 10.22 42.13
CA SER A 90 -1.39 9.66 43.42
C SER A 90 -2.51 8.63 43.27
N SER A 91 -3.54 8.95 42.48
CA SER A 91 -4.64 8.02 42.21
C SER A 91 -4.18 6.80 41.44
N ILE A 92 -3.31 6.99 40.44
CA ILE A 92 -2.76 5.92 39.61
C ILE A 92 -1.92 4.93 40.42
N LEU A 93 -1.15 5.39 41.41
CA LEU A 93 -0.38 4.50 42.29
C LEU A 93 -1.30 3.63 43.19
N GLU A 94 -2.45 4.16 43.58
CA GLU A 94 -3.41 3.47 44.45
C GLU A 94 -4.32 2.51 43.66
N HIS A 95 -4.87 2.97 42.53
CA HIS A 95 -5.93 2.29 41.78
C HIS A 95 -5.47 1.72 40.42
N GLY A 96 -4.32 2.14 39.91
CA GLY A 96 -3.84 1.81 38.56
C GLY A 96 -4.19 2.90 37.53
N LEU A 97 -3.45 2.92 36.43
CA LEU A 97 -3.72 3.74 35.26
C LEU A 97 -4.85 3.09 34.45
N GLU A 98 -5.88 3.86 34.17
CA GLU A 98 -6.97 3.48 33.27
C GLU A 98 -7.17 4.61 32.26
N LEU A 99 -7.03 4.29 30.97
CA LEU A 99 -7.36 5.20 29.88
C LEU A 99 -8.69 4.77 29.26
N VAL A 100 -9.71 5.59 29.43
CA VAL A 100 -11.04 5.34 28.84
C VAL A 100 -11.03 5.54 27.33
N VAL A 101 -10.21 6.48 26.84
CA VAL A 101 -10.07 6.82 25.42
C VAL A 101 -8.61 7.17 25.15
N TRP A 102 -8.07 6.70 24.03
CA TRP A 102 -6.76 7.09 23.53
C TRP A 102 -6.84 7.55 22.06
N PRO A 103 -5.91 8.41 21.61
CA PRO A 103 -5.78 8.81 20.21
C PRO A 103 -5.86 7.63 19.23
N ALA A 104 -6.49 7.85 18.09
CA ALA A 104 -6.53 6.83 17.03
C ALA A 104 -5.14 6.65 16.41
N ALA A 105 -4.84 5.42 15.98
CA ALA A 105 -3.59 5.11 15.29
C ALA A 105 -3.44 5.98 14.03
N LYS A 106 -2.37 6.78 13.96
CA LYS A 106 -2.08 7.65 12.81
C LYS A 106 -1.94 6.84 11.50
N ASP A 107 -1.29 5.70 11.60
CA ASP A 107 -1.11 4.75 10.50
C ASP A 107 -2.46 4.25 9.94
N TRP A 108 -3.45 4.00 10.81
CA TRP A 108 -4.80 3.62 10.39
C TRP A 108 -5.44 4.72 9.53
N CYS A 109 -5.31 5.99 9.94
CA CYS A 109 -5.80 7.13 9.15
C CYS A 109 -5.10 7.23 7.80
N ILE A 110 -3.76 7.11 7.77
CA ILE A 110 -2.96 7.22 6.55
C ILE A 110 -3.35 6.12 5.54
N PHE A 111 -3.41 4.87 5.99
CA PHE A 111 -3.70 3.74 5.10
C PHE A 111 -5.15 3.73 4.62
N ASN A 112 -6.11 4.11 5.45
CA ASN A 112 -7.49 4.28 4.99
C ASN A 112 -7.64 5.43 3.99
N SER A 113 -6.97 6.57 4.23
CA SER A 113 -6.97 7.67 3.27
C SER A 113 -6.40 7.23 1.92
N LEU A 114 -5.29 6.49 1.92
CA LEU A 114 -4.71 5.96 0.69
C LEU A 114 -5.64 4.92 0.02
N ALA A 115 -6.33 4.08 0.80
CA ALA A 115 -7.31 3.13 0.29
C ALA A 115 -8.49 3.86 -0.38
N ASP A 116 -8.99 4.94 0.22
CA ASP A 116 -10.04 5.78 -0.34
C ASP A 116 -9.61 6.40 -1.66
N GLU A 117 -8.41 6.97 -1.74
CA GLU A 117 -7.86 7.52 -2.98
C GLU A 117 -7.82 6.48 -4.10
N VAL A 118 -7.35 5.27 -3.80
CA VAL A 118 -7.33 4.16 -4.78
C VAL A 118 -8.75 3.73 -5.15
N ARG A 119 -9.69 3.74 -4.21
CA ARG A 119 -11.10 3.36 -4.43
C ARG A 119 -11.79 4.28 -5.42
N TYR A 120 -11.52 5.58 -5.34
CA TYR A 120 -12.13 6.58 -6.20
C TYR A 120 -11.33 6.86 -7.48
N GLU A 121 -10.19 6.19 -7.68
CA GLU A 121 -9.40 6.31 -8.91
C GLU A 121 -10.07 5.55 -10.08
N ILE A 122 -10.54 6.34 -11.05
CA ILE A 122 -11.37 5.90 -12.17
C ILE A 122 -10.53 5.18 -13.23
N PHE A 123 -9.26 5.55 -13.38
CA PHE A 123 -8.42 5.04 -14.45
C PHE A 123 -7.80 3.68 -14.10
N LEU A 124 -7.69 3.34 -12.82
CA LEU A 124 -7.05 2.09 -12.39
C LEU A 124 -7.84 0.84 -12.84
N PRO A 125 -7.14 -0.18 -13.38
CA PRO A 125 -7.75 -1.47 -13.67
C PRO A 125 -8.33 -2.09 -12.39
N GLU A 126 -9.57 -2.58 -12.47
CA GLU A 126 -10.34 -3.10 -11.33
C GLU A 126 -9.55 -4.15 -10.53
N ARG A 127 -8.87 -5.08 -11.21
CA ARG A 127 -8.04 -6.10 -10.56
C ARG A 127 -6.92 -5.49 -9.71
N LEU A 128 -6.21 -4.48 -10.21
CA LEU A 128 -5.14 -3.81 -9.47
C LEU A 128 -5.71 -2.97 -8.33
N ARG A 129 -6.77 -2.21 -8.63
CA ARG A 129 -7.48 -1.38 -7.66
C ARG A 129 -7.92 -2.21 -6.45
N ASN A 130 -8.65 -3.30 -6.67
CA ASN A 130 -9.15 -4.16 -5.59
C ASN A 130 -8.00 -4.77 -4.79
N LYS A 131 -6.93 -5.23 -5.46
CA LYS A 131 -5.76 -5.80 -4.78
C LYS A 131 -5.07 -4.79 -3.87
N ILE A 132 -4.89 -3.55 -4.35
CA ILE A 132 -4.27 -2.47 -3.56
C ILE A 132 -5.17 -2.08 -2.39
N ILE A 133 -6.48 -1.90 -2.62
CA ILE A 133 -7.45 -1.57 -1.56
C ILE A 133 -7.46 -2.63 -0.47
N CYS A 134 -7.63 -3.91 -0.81
CA CYS A 134 -7.64 -4.97 0.18
C CYS A 134 -6.36 -5.02 1.01
N TYR A 135 -5.21 -4.74 0.39
CA TYR A 135 -3.93 -4.67 1.11
C TYR A 135 -3.89 -3.48 2.08
N LEU A 136 -4.29 -2.29 1.63
CA LEU A 136 -4.27 -1.07 2.43
C LEU A 136 -5.27 -1.11 3.59
N GLU A 137 -6.48 -1.62 3.36
CA GLU A 137 -7.50 -1.82 4.40
C GLU A 137 -7.00 -2.80 5.46
N TYR A 138 -6.48 -3.96 5.03
CA TYR A 138 -5.90 -4.94 5.94
C TYR A 138 -4.77 -4.35 6.78
N ARG A 139 -3.96 -3.50 6.16
CA ARG A 139 -2.86 -2.80 6.83
C ARG A 139 -3.36 -1.77 7.83
N ALA A 140 -4.38 -0.99 7.49
CA ALA A 140 -5.01 -0.05 8.39
C ALA A 140 -5.58 -0.79 9.62
N GLU A 141 -6.37 -1.84 9.41
CA GLU A 141 -6.94 -2.66 10.47
C GLU A 141 -5.87 -3.25 11.39
N SER A 142 -4.77 -3.72 10.81
CA SER A 142 -3.66 -4.28 11.58
C SER A 142 -2.91 -3.23 12.37
N ALA A 143 -2.70 -2.03 11.82
CA ALA A 143 -2.12 -0.90 12.54
C ALA A 143 -3.01 -0.48 13.72
N LYS A 144 -4.34 -0.44 13.53
CA LYS A 144 -5.29 -0.19 14.62
C LYS A 144 -5.20 -1.26 15.70
N PHE A 145 -5.22 -2.54 15.32
CA PHE A 145 -5.08 -3.64 16.27
C PHE A 145 -3.77 -3.56 17.06
N ALA A 146 -2.65 -3.37 16.36
CA ALA A 146 -1.33 -3.28 16.97
C ALA A 146 -1.21 -2.10 17.93
N HIS A 147 -1.80 -0.97 17.56
CA HIS A 147 -1.88 0.22 18.39
C HIS A 147 -2.67 -0.06 19.67
N ASP A 148 -3.92 -0.52 19.56
CA ASP A 148 -4.76 -0.81 20.73
C ASP A 148 -4.11 -1.87 21.64
N TYR A 149 -3.52 -2.90 21.04
CA TYR A 149 -2.76 -3.92 21.75
C TYR A 149 -1.57 -3.35 22.52
N ALA A 150 -0.80 -2.47 21.89
CA ALA A 150 0.37 -1.85 22.51
C ALA A 150 0.01 -0.96 23.70
N VAL A 151 -1.06 -0.17 23.57
CA VAL A 151 -1.58 0.68 24.64
C VAL A 151 -1.99 -0.18 25.84
N ILE A 152 -2.80 -1.20 25.61
CA ILE A 152 -3.28 -2.10 26.68
C ILE A 152 -2.10 -2.76 27.39
N LYS A 153 -1.16 -3.33 26.62
CA LYS A 153 0.02 -4.01 27.18
C LYS A 153 0.92 -3.07 27.97
N TYR A 154 1.07 -1.84 27.50
CA TYR A 154 1.89 -0.85 28.19
C TYR A 154 1.24 -0.40 29.50
N ILE A 155 -0.08 -0.16 29.51
CA ILE A 155 -0.84 0.15 30.73
C ILE A 155 -0.76 -1.00 31.73
N GLU A 156 -0.93 -2.26 31.28
CA GLU A 156 -0.77 -3.45 32.10
C GLU A 156 0.63 -3.49 32.75
N SER A 157 1.69 -3.26 31.96
CA SER A 157 3.08 -3.22 32.45
C SER A 157 3.31 -2.12 33.49
N ILE A 158 2.72 -0.94 33.30
CA ILE A 158 2.77 0.17 34.28
C ILE A 158 2.08 -0.25 35.59
N ASN A 159 0.90 -0.87 35.49
CA ASN A 159 0.07 -1.26 36.63
C ASN A 159 0.64 -2.46 37.41
N GLU A 160 1.37 -3.35 36.74
CA GLU A 160 2.08 -4.46 37.36
C GLU A 160 3.34 -3.99 38.09
N ASN A 161 4.12 -3.12 37.46
CA ASN A 161 5.41 -2.70 38.00
C ASN A 161 5.32 -1.60 39.06
N ARG A 162 4.18 -0.88 39.21
CA ARG A 162 3.78 0.12 40.24
C ARG A 162 4.86 1.07 40.81
N SER A 163 6.01 1.16 40.17
CA SER A 163 7.24 1.75 40.71
C SER A 163 8.09 2.37 39.61
N TYR A 164 7.44 2.85 38.53
CA TYR A 164 8.11 3.78 37.64
C TYR A 164 8.29 5.10 38.41
N ASP A 165 9.54 5.38 38.82
CA ASP A 165 9.90 6.65 39.44
C ASP A 165 9.60 7.83 38.50
N GLN A 166 9.69 7.59 37.17
CA GLN A 166 9.19 8.45 36.10
C GLN A 166 8.76 7.61 34.88
N ILE A 167 7.57 7.86 34.35
CA ILE A 167 7.22 7.52 32.98
C ILE A 167 7.68 8.71 32.14
N SER A 168 8.62 8.50 31.22
CA SER A 168 9.09 9.55 30.31
C SER A 168 8.94 9.12 28.86
N ILE A 169 8.99 10.09 27.96
CA ILE A 169 9.04 9.90 26.51
C ILE A 169 10.26 9.04 26.11
N ASP A 170 11.27 8.89 26.96
CA ASP A 170 12.43 8.04 26.70
C ASP A 170 12.11 6.54 26.83
N ASN A 171 11.02 6.17 27.54
CA ASN A 171 10.49 4.79 27.60
C ASN A 171 9.70 4.40 26.34
N PHE A 172 9.75 5.22 25.30
CA PHE A 172 9.08 5.01 24.02
C PHE A 172 9.41 3.68 23.33
N ILE A 173 10.60 3.12 23.61
CA ILE A 173 11.00 1.83 23.06
C ILE A 173 10.07 0.71 23.51
N ASP A 174 9.56 0.74 24.74
CA ASP A 174 8.75 -0.36 25.28
C ASP A 174 7.37 -0.44 24.63
N ILE A 175 6.69 0.70 24.49
CA ILE A 175 5.38 0.76 23.83
C ILE A 175 5.50 0.46 22.32
N GLU A 176 6.57 0.91 21.67
CA GLU A 176 6.86 0.57 20.27
C GLU A 176 7.16 -0.91 20.08
N ASN A 177 7.86 -1.55 21.01
CA ASN A 177 8.09 -2.99 20.94
C ASN A 177 6.77 -3.76 21.02
N TYR A 178 5.81 -3.34 21.85
CA TYR A 178 4.48 -3.94 21.85
C TYR A 178 3.71 -3.67 20.55
N TYR A 179 3.88 -2.50 19.93
CA TYR A 179 3.30 -2.21 18.61
C TYR A 179 3.86 -3.13 17.54
N ILE A 180 5.18 -3.31 17.50
CA ILE A 180 5.85 -4.24 16.58
C ILE A 180 5.37 -5.68 16.81
N ASP A 181 5.23 -6.11 18.06
CA ASP A 181 4.65 -7.43 18.40
C ASP A 181 3.20 -7.55 17.90
N GLY A 182 2.38 -6.54 18.11
CA GLY A 182 1.00 -6.47 17.61
C GLY A 182 0.92 -6.58 16.08
N MET A 183 1.79 -5.86 15.37
CA MET A 183 1.92 -5.95 13.91
C MET A 183 2.37 -7.35 13.48
N GLY A 184 3.31 -7.96 14.22
CA GLY A 184 3.76 -9.34 14.00
C GLY A 184 2.64 -10.37 14.14
N LYS A 185 1.77 -10.23 15.15
CA LYS A 185 0.58 -11.08 15.34
C LYS A 185 -0.40 -11.02 14.18
N MET A 186 -0.45 -9.89 13.48
CA MET A 186 -1.25 -9.67 12.28
C MET A 186 -0.52 -10.05 10.99
N ASN A 187 0.64 -10.72 11.05
CA ASN A 187 1.44 -11.05 9.87
C ASN A 187 1.78 -9.83 8.99
N LEU A 188 2.10 -8.70 9.64
CA LEU A 188 2.61 -7.48 9.02
C LEU A 188 3.90 -7.00 9.68
N SER A 189 4.87 -7.90 9.83
CA SER A 189 6.25 -7.50 10.08
C SER A 189 6.80 -6.64 8.93
N PHE A 190 7.89 -5.93 9.16
CA PHE A 190 8.57 -5.15 8.13
C PHE A 190 8.90 -5.97 6.87
N GLU A 191 9.33 -7.22 7.05
CA GLU A 191 9.63 -8.14 5.95
C GLU A 191 8.37 -8.50 5.15
N GLN A 192 7.26 -8.77 5.85
CA GLN A 192 5.97 -9.09 5.22
C GLN A 192 5.38 -7.88 4.47
N ILE A 193 5.50 -6.67 5.03
CA ILE A 193 5.13 -5.42 4.36
C ILE A 193 5.98 -5.25 3.08
N THR A 194 7.29 -5.44 3.19
CA THR A 194 8.21 -5.34 2.05
C THR A 194 7.83 -6.34 0.94
N GLN A 195 7.57 -7.59 1.31
CA GLN A 195 7.14 -8.63 0.37
C GLN A 195 5.82 -8.26 -0.31
N ARG A 196 4.80 -7.86 0.44
CA ARG A 196 3.49 -7.50 -0.12
C ARG A 196 3.58 -6.26 -1.03
N ASN A 197 4.38 -5.26 -0.66
CA ASN A 197 4.66 -4.11 -1.52
C ASN A 197 5.33 -4.56 -2.83
N GLN A 198 6.31 -5.46 -2.77
CA GLN A 198 6.96 -6.03 -3.97
C GLN A 198 5.98 -6.84 -4.83
N GLU A 199 5.05 -7.59 -4.24
CA GLU A 199 4.01 -8.32 -4.98
C GLU A 199 3.08 -7.38 -5.74
N ILE A 200 2.70 -6.24 -5.13
CA ILE A 200 1.92 -5.20 -5.82
C ILE A 200 2.74 -4.61 -6.95
N LEU A 201 4.01 -4.25 -6.72
CA LEU A 201 4.89 -3.71 -7.76
C LEU A 201 5.09 -4.68 -8.93
N CYS A 202 5.20 -5.98 -8.65
CA CYS A 202 5.27 -7.01 -9.68
C CYS A 202 4.01 -7.02 -10.55
N GLU A 203 2.82 -6.91 -9.95
CA GLU A 203 1.56 -6.85 -10.70
C GLU A 203 1.43 -5.55 -11.50
N ILE A 204 1.84 -4.41 -10.94
CA ILE A 204 1.92 -3.12 -11.65
C ILE A 204 2.86 -3.25 -12.84
N THR A 205 4.04 -3.83 -12.66
CA THR A 205 5.04 -4.02 -13.72
C THR A 205 4.52 -4.96 -14.81
N LYS A 206 3.84 -6.05 -14.46
CA LYS A 206 3.20 -6.95 -15.43
C LYS A 206 2.13 -6.22 -16.25
N TYR A 207 1.33 -5.37 -15.60
CA TYR A 207 0.34 -4.56 -16.28
C TYR A 207 1.00 -3.59 -17.27
N VAL A 208 2.03 -2.85 -16.83
CA VAL A 208 2.78 -1.91 -17.70
C VAL A 208 3.41 -2.64 -18.89
N ARG A 209 4.09 -3.77 -18.65
CA ARG A 209 4.73 -4.57 -19.71
C ARG A 209 3.74 -5.17 -20.71
N SER A 210 2.47 -5.36 -20.33
CA SER A 210 1.45 -5.87 -21.28
C SER A 210 1.16 -4.91 -22.44
N PHE A 211 1.62 -3.65 -22.35
CA PHE A 211 1.53 -2.65 -23.41
C PHE A 211 2.83 -2.46 -24.17
N ASP A 212 3.93 -3.08 -23.75
CA ASP A 212 5.21 -3.04 -24.46
C ASP A 212 5.11 -3.92 -25.72
N PRO A 213 5.24 -3.35 -26.92
CA PRO A 213 5.17 -4.12 -28.16
C PRO A 213 6.39 -5.05 -28.37
N THR A 214 7.43 -4.95 -27.53
CA THR A 214 8.67 -5.73 -27.62
C THR A 214 8.79 -6.84 -26.57
N ALA A 215 7.82 -6.94 -25.65
CA ALA A 215 7.78 -7.94 -24.58
C ALA A 215 7.15 -9.29 -24.99
#